data_AF-A0A9E1MVC2-F1
#
_entry.id   AF-A0A9E1MVC2-F1
#
_cell.length_a   1.000
_cell.length_b   1.000
_cell.length_c   1.000
_cell.angle_alpha   90.00
_cell.angle_beta   90.00
_cell.angle_gamma   90.00
#
_symmetry.space_group_name_H-M   'P 1'
#
loop_
_entity.id
_entity.type
_entity.pdbx_description
1 polymer ?
#
loop_
_entity_poly.entity_id
_entity_poly.type
_entity_poly.pdbx_seq_one_letter_code
_entity_poly.pdbx_strand_id
1 'polypeptide(L)'
;MGNVFWPGIASMAVLYVAVFLVGVFASKRKESKEESSLVELMLAGRSLPLWVGLLTMTATWVGGGYINGTAEYTFSSGILWGAQAGIGFALSLTVGGLFYARIMRRHDFTTLVDPLECRYGRHTAAVLMIPAVLAEMFWSAAILVALGSTFGTVIGLDLRASIVISAAVAISYTVFGGLRAVAYTDVIQMFLLLIGLGITIPFAVDAAGGWQVIQEQITVEGFGSRGEAVSYGDWTLILILGGIPWNVYFQRVLSCRDEAAAAKLSISAGFLCALMAIPPLILGLCGAVMDWEQL
;
A
#
# COMPACT_ATOMS: atom_id res chain seq x y z
N MET A 1 -5.69 14.80 -29.95
CA MET A 1 -6.35 14.87 -28.63
C MET A 1 -7.20 13.63 -28.52
N GLY A 2 -6.74 12.62 -27.79
CA GLY A 2 -7.37 11.29 -27.74
C GLY A 2 -8.79 11.36 -27.18
N ASN A 3 -9.65 10.44 -27.61
CA ASN A 3 -11.02 10.31 -27.13
C ASN A 3 -11.00 10.06 -25.63
N VAL A 4 -11.30 11.12 -24.86
CA VAL A 4 -11.39 11.06 -23.41
C VAL A 4 -12.54 10.13 -23.03
N PHE A 5 -12.25 9.13 -22.20
CA PHE A 5 -13.26 8.20 -21.72
C PHE A 5 -14.08 8.85 -20.60
N TRP A 6 -15.11 9.61 -20.99
CA TRP A 6 -15.99 10.37 -20.09
C TRP A 6 -16.61 9.53 -18.94
N PRO A 7 -17.04 8.27 -19.14
CA PRO A 7 -17.51 7.44 -18.03
C PRO A 7 -16.41 7.16 -16.99
N GLY A 8 -15.15 7.05 -17.42
CA GLY A 8 -13.99 6.90 -16.54
C GLY A 8 -13.74 8.15 -15.70
N ILE A 9 -13.83 9.34 -16.30
CA ILE A 9 -13.74 10.61 -15.57
C ILE A 9 -14.85 10.72 -14.52
N ALA A 10 -16.09 10.40 -14.89
CA ALA A 10 -17.22 10.46 -13.97
C ALA A 10 -17.01 9.50 -12.78
N SER A 11 -16.56 8.28 -13.04
CA SER A 11 -16.24 7.29 -12.01
C SER A 11 -15.12 7.76 -11.08
N MET A 12 -14.05 8.34 -11.63
CA MET A 12 -12.95 8.94 -10.87
C MET A 12 -13.42 10.09 -9.98
N ALA A 13 -14.25 10.99 -10.52
CA ALA A 13 -14.80 12.11 -9.77
C ALA A 13 -15.68 11.62 -8.60
N VAL A 14 -16.54 10.63 -8.84
CA VAL A 14 -17.37 10.00 -7.79
C VAL A 14 -16.49 9.38 -6.70
N LEU A 15 -15.42 8.67 -7.09
CA LEU A 15 -14.48 8.07 -6.14
C LEU A 15 -13.78 9.14 -5.29
N TYR A 16 -13.29 10.22 -5.89
CA TYR A 16 -12.66 11.32 -5.15
C TYR A 16 -13.62 12.07 -4.24
N VAL A 17 -14.85 12.32 -4.68
CA VAL A 17 -15.87 12.92 -3.82
C VAL A 17 -16.19 11.98 -2.65
N ALA A 18 -16.37 10.69 -2.89
CA ALA A 18 -16.65 9.72 -1.84
C ALA A 18 -15.52 9.66 -0.80
N VAL A 19 -14.26 9.55 -1.26
CA VAL A 19 -13.07 9.54 -0.40
C VAL A 19 -12.96 10.85 0.40
N PHE A 20 -13.12 11.99 -0.26
CA PHE A 20 -13.07 13.29 0.40
C PHE A 20 -14.15 13.44 1.48
N LEU A 21 -15.40 13.09 1.16
CA LEU A 21 -16.51 13.16 2.11
C LEU A 21 -16.24 12.25 3.31
N VAL A 22 -15.80 11.02 3.10
CA VAL A 22 -15.49 10.08 4.18
C VAL A 22 -14.36 10.61 5.06
N GLY A 23 -13.30 11.17 4.46
CA GLY A 23 -12.21 11.80 5.21
C GLY A 23 -12.72 12.94 6.10
N VAL A 24 -13.57 13.82 5.55
CA VAL A 24 -14.17 14.92 6.32
C VAL A 24 -15.11 14.41 7.43
N PHE A 25 -15.93 13.39 7.16
CA PHE A 25 -16.81 12.80 8.18
C PHE A 25 -16.03 12.08 9.28
N ALA A 26 -14.96 11.37 8.91
CA ALA A 26 -14.08 10.70 9.86
C ALA A 26 -13.31 11.70 10.74
N SER A 27 -12.86 12.82 10.17
CA SER A 27 -12.24 13.94 10.91
C SER A 27 -13.17 14.50 11.99
N LYS A 28 -14.47 14.63 11.69
CA LYS A 28 -15.48 15.13 12.65
C LYS A 28 -15.83 14.15 13.77
N ARG A 29 -15.39 12.89 13.70
CA ARG A 29 -15.81 11.83 14.64
C ARG A 29 -14.89 11.79 15.86
N LYS A 30 -15.38 12.42 16.94
CA LYS A 30 -14.88 12.39 18.34
C LYS A 30 -13.40 12.78 18.50
N GLU A 31 -13.12 14.07 18.67
CA GLU A 31 -11.93 14.50 19.40
C GLU A 31 -12.00 13.91 20.82
N SER A 32 -11.00 13.10 21.19
CA SER A 32 -10.77 12.79 22.59
C SER A 32 -10.37 14.09 23.28
N LYS A 33 -11.25 14.66 24.12
CA LYS A 33 -10.96 15.92 24.83
C LYS A 33 -9.76 15.83 25.79
N GLU A 34 -9.26 14.61 26.05
CA GLU A 34 -8.16 14.34 26.98
C GLU A 34 -6.79 14.15 26.29
N GLU A 35 -6.74 13.85 24.98
CA GLU A 35 -5.46 13.66 24.27
C GLU A 35 -4.97 14.94 23.59
N SER A 36 -3.65 15.06 23.43
CA SER A 36 -3.08 16.21 22.74
C SER A 36 -3.49 16.23 21.27
N SER A 37 -3.65 17.42 20.70
CA SER A 37 -4.01 17.61 19.29
C SER A 37 -3.05 16.88 18.33
N LEU A 38 -1.77 16.77 18.72
CA LEU A 38 -0.75 16.04 17.94
C LEU A 38 -0.94 14.53 17.98
N VAL A 39 -1.29 13.94 19.13
CA VAL A 39 -1.55 12.50 19.25
C VAL A 39 -2.84 12.13 18.50
N GLU A 40 -3.85 12.99 18.53
CA GLU A 40 -5.07 12.81 17.73
C GLU A 40 -4.75 12.86 16.23
N LEU A 41 -3.98 13.86 15.79
CA LEU A 41 -3.62 14.04 14.39
C LEU A 41 -2.70 12.92 13.86
N MET A 42 -1.68 12.53 14.63
CA MET A 42 -0.65 11.58 14.18
C MET A 42 -0.99 10.11 14.47
N LEU A 43 -1.70 9.83 15.57
CA LEU A 43 -1.94 8.47 16.07
C LEU A 43 -3.42 8.16 16.28
N ALA A 44 -4.32 9.01 15.78
CA ALA A 44 -5.76 8.79 15.88
C ALA A 44 -6.24 8.58 17.33
N GLY A 45 -5.57 9.23 18.29
CA GLY A 45 -5.86 9.07 19.73
C GLY A 45 -5.72 7.63 20.23
N ARG A 46 -4.81 6.87 19.61
CA ARG A 46 -4.49 5.47 19.92
C ARG A 46 -5.69 4.55 20.07
N SER A 47 -6.77 4.86 19.36
CA SER A 47 -8.09 4.25 19.56
C SER A 47 -8.67 3.69 18.27
N LEU A 48 -7.82 3.51 17.24
CA LEU A 48 -8.23 2.86 16.00
C LEU A 48 -8.73 1.43 16.29
N PRO A 49 -9.95 1.07 15.84
CA PRO A 49 -10.41 -0.30 15.88
C PRO A 49 -9.45 -1.20 15.10
N LEU A 50 -9.16 -2.39 15.63
CA LEU A 50 -8.19 -3.31 15.03
C LEU A 50 -8.49 -3.63 13.56
N TRP A 51 -9.77 -3.76 13.19
CA TRP A 51 -10.17 -4.03 11.80
C TRP A 51 -9.91 -2.84 10.87
N VAL A 52 -10.11 -1.60 11.34
CA VAL A 52 -9.76 -0.38 10.58
C VAL A 52 -8.25 -0.34 10.41
N GLY A 53 -7.52 -0.53 11.53
CA GLY A 53 -6.07 -0.63 11.56
C GLY A 53 -5.56 -1.64 10.53
N LEU A 54 -6.14 -2.84 10.49
CA LEU A 54 -5.73 -3.92 9.58
C LEU A 54 -5.88 -3.49 8.12
N LEU A 55 -7.02 -2.93 7.75
CA LEU A 55 -7.28 -2.52 6.38
C LEU A 55 -6.42 -1.32 5.95
N THR A 56 -6.26 -0.30 6.79
CA THR A 56 -5.35 0.83 6.47
C THR A 56 -3.89 0.38 6.41
N MET A 57 -3.49 -0.54 7.27
CA MET A 57 -2.15 -1.11 7.26
C MET A 57 -1.89 -1.85 5.95
N THR A 58 -2.80 -2.74 5.55
CA THR A 58 -2.69 -3.44 4.26
C THR A 58 -2.77 -2.47 3.09
N ALA A 59 -3.67 -1.47 3.10
CA ALA A 59 -3.79 -0.47 2.03
C ALA A 59 -2.52 0.34 1.81
N THR A 60 -1.76 0.59 2.87
CA THR A 60 -0.49 1.31 2.81
C THR A 60 0.55 0.56 1.97
N TRP A 61 0.53 -0.78 1.99
CA TRP A 61 1.46 -1.63 1.24
C TRP A 61 0.90 -2.08 -0.10
N VAL A 62 -0.40 -2.38 -0.16
CA VAL A 62 -1.12 -2.83 -1.36
C VAL A 62 -1.57 -1.60 -2.15
N GLY A 63 -0.61 -0.89 -2.72
CA GLY A 63 -0.84 0.27 -3.59
C GLY A 63 -0.78 -0.06 -5.09
N GLY A 64 -0.86 0.98 -5.93
CA GLY A 64 -0.77 0.83 -7.39
C GLY A 64 0.53 0.19 -7.86
N GLY A 65 1.67 0.54 -7.24
CA GLY A 65 2.96 -0.10 -7.54
C GLY A 65 3.03 -1.58 -7.16
N TYR A 66 2.32 -1.98 -6.10
CA TYR A 66 2.24 -3.38 -5.69
C TYR A 66 1.40 -4.18 -6.69
N ILE A 67 0.20 -3.72 -7.02
CA ILE A 67 -0.71 -4.43 -7.92
C ILE A 67 -0.17 -4.46 -9.35
N ASN A 68 0.19 -3.30 -9.91
CA ASN A 68 0.69 -3.21 -11.28
C ASN A 68 2.06 -3.88 -11.42
N GLY A 69 2.96 -3.66 -10.46
CA GLY A 69 4.29 -4.27 -10.46
C GLY A 69 4.23 -5.79 -10.36
N THR A 70 3.42 -6.35 -9.45
CA THR A 70 3.24 -7.81 -9.37
C THR A 70 2.70 -8.39 -10.67
N ALA A 71 1.73 -7.74 -11.32
CA ALA A 71 1.22 -8.18 -12.60
C ALA A 71 2.29 -8.11 -13.71
N GLU A 72 3.02 -7.00 -13.80
CA GLU A 72 4.09 -6.79 -14.79
C GLU A 72 5.24 -7.79 -14.63
N TYR A 73 5.72 -8.02 -13.40
CA TYR A 73 6.78 -9.00 -13.14
C TYR A 73 6.32 -10.43 -13.36
N THR A 74 5.04 -10.74 -13.11
CA THR A 74 4.48 -12.06 -13.44
C THR A 74 4.42 -12.27 -14.95
N PHE A 75 3.96 -11.26 -15.69
CA PHE A 75 3.89 -11.27 -17.14
C PHE A 75 5.27 -11.42 -17.79
N SER A 76 6.26 -10.65 -17.33
CA SER A 76 7.58 -10.57 -17.98
C SER A 76 8.59 -11.60 -17.50
N SER A 77 8.53 -11.97 -16.22
CA SER A 77 9.57 -12.73 -15.53
C SER A 77 9.03 -13.98 -14.81
N GLY A 78 7.73 -14.23 -14.88
CA GLY A 78 7.09 -15.40 -14.28
C GLY A 78 6.66 -15.22 -12.82
N ILE A 79 5.93 -16.22 -12.31
CA ILE A 79 5.20 -16.13 -11.04
C ILE A 79 6.12 -15.94 -9.82
N LEU A 80 7.35 -16.46 -9.87
CA LEU A 80 8.33 -16.33 -8.79
C LEU A 80 8.67 -14.85 -8.53
N TRP A 81 8.94 -14.10 -9.59
CA TRP A 81 9.25 -12.67 -9.53
C TRP A 81 8.03 -11.84 -9.16
N GLY A 82 6.85 -12.17 -9.68
CA GLY A 82 5.61 -11.50 -9.30
C GLY A 82 5.25 -11.65 -7.82
N ALA A 83 5.42 -12.85 -7.26
CA ALA A 83 5.07 -13.17 -5.87
C ALA A 83 6.00 -12.51 -4.84
N GLN A 84 7.17 -12.03 -5.29
CA GLN A 84 8.21 -11.48 -4.44
C GLN A 84 7.72 -10.31 -3.56
N ALA A 85 6.96 -9.37 -4.13
CA ALA A 85 6.42 -8.23 -3.38
C ALA A 85 5.46 -8.68 -2.26
N GLY A 86 4.59 -9.65 -2.55
CA GLY A 86 3.65 -10.19 -1.56
C GLY A 86 4.35 -10.92 -0.42
N ILE A 87 5.31 -11.78 -0.75
CA ILE A 87 6.09 -12.52 0.25
C ILE A 87 6.97 -11.57 1.07
N GLY A 88 7.68 -10.65 0.41
CA GLY A 88 8.60 -9.71 1.02
C GLY A 88 7.90 -8.80 2.03
N PHE A 89 6.79 -8.16 1.65
CA PHE A 89 6.03 -7.30 2.57
C PHE A 89 5.30 -8.10 3.65
N ALA A 90 4.80 -9.30 3.36
CA ALA A 90 4.18 -10.16 4.37
C ALA A 90 5.18 -10.53 5.48
N LEU A 91 6.41 -10.88 5.10
CA LEU A 91 7.50 -11.16 6.03
C LEU A 91 7.96 -9.88 6.75
N SER A 92 8.07 -8.74 6.05
CA SER A 92 8.40 -7.45 6.65
C SER A 92 7.46 -7.09 7.80
N LEU A 93 6.16 -7.17 7.54
CA LEU A 93 5.11 -6.91 8.52
C LEU A 93 5.13 -7.93 9.65
N THR A 94 5.32 -9.21 9.34
CA THR A 94 5.39 -10.26 10.37
C THR A 94 6.59 -10.07 11.31
N VAL A 95 7.78 -9.83 10.76
CA VAL A 95 9.01 -9.56 11.54
C VAL A 95 8.86 -8.26 12.33
N GLY A 96 8.36 -7.21 11.69
CA GLY A 96 8.03 -5.94 12.34
C GLY A 96 7.08 -6.11 13.52
N GLY A 97 6.05 -6.94 13.37
CA GLY A 97 5.05 -7.25 14.39
C GLY A 97 5.59 -8.06 15.56
N LEU A 98 6.43 -9.05 15.28
CA LEU A 98 7.00 -9.94 16.29
C LEU A 98 8.03 -9.25 17.17
N PHE A 99 8.93 -8.47 16.56
CA PHE A 99 10.08 -7.92 17.27
C PHE A 99 9.91 -6.45 17.66
N TYR A 100 9.31 -5.61 16.82
CA TYR A 100 9.34 -4.15 17.00
C TYR A 100 8.02 -3.56 17.47
N ALA A 101 6.87 -4.08 17.01
CA ALA A 101 5.57 -3.47 17.26
C ALA A 101 5.23 -3.35 18.76
N ARG A 102 5.51 -4.40 19.54
CA ARG A 102 5.29 -4.39 21.00
C ARG A 102 6.20 -3.40 21.70
N ILE A 103 7.48 -3.38 21.34
CA ILE A 103 8.48 -2.49 21.95
C ILE A 103 8.09 -1.03 21.71
N MET A 104 7.75 -0.69 20.46
CA MET A 104 7.39 0.66 20.08
C MET A 104 6.14 1.13 20.83
N ARG A 105 5.12 0.26 20.94
CA ARG A 105 3.89 0.59 21.66
C ARG A 105 4.11 0.67 23.18
N ARG A 106 4.95 -0.18 23.77
CA ARG A 106 5.27 -0.20 25.22
C ARG A 106 5.85 1.13 25.70
N HIS A 107 6.73 1.70 24.89
CA HIS A 107 7.43 2.94 25.23
C HIS A 107 6.62 4.20 24.87
N ASP A 108 5.36 4.03 24.44
CA ASP A 108 4.50 5.15 24.06
C ASP A 108 5.13 6.09 23.04
N PHE A 109 5.95 5.56 22.12
CA PHE A 109 6.53 6.35 21.04
C PHE A 109 5.46 6.87 20.08
N THR A 110 5.84 7.88 19.30
CA THR A 110 5.03 8.60 18.32
C THR A 110 5.62 8.52 16.92
N THR A 111 6.94 8.44 16.78
CA THR A 111 7.63 8.31 15.49
C THR A 111 8.60 7.14 15.49
N LEU A 112 9.01 6.73 14.28
CA LEU A 112 10.09 5.75 14.08
C LEU A 112 11.41 6.19 14.75
N VAL A 113 11.66 7.50 14.88
CA VAL A 113 12.94 8.04 15.31
C VAL A 113 13.03 8.17 16.85
N ASP A 114 11.92 8.12 17.56
CA ASP A 114 11.88 8.29 19.02
C ASP A 114 12.79 7.32 19.79
N PRO A 115 12.87 6.01 19.47
CA PRO A 115 13.82 5.11 20.13
C PRO A 115 15.28 5.55 19.95
N LEU A 116 15.59 6.11 18.77
CA LEU A 116 16.93 6.59 18.41
C LEU A 116 17.24 7.89 19.13
N GLU A 117 16.24 8.77 19.31
CA GLU A 117 16.37 9.96 20.15
C GLU A 117 16.64 9.59 21.62
N CYS A 118 15.88 8.64 22.18
CA CYS A 118 16.09 8.18 23.55
C CYS A 118 17.48 7.56 23.75
N ARG A 119 18.02 6.89 22.73
CA ARG A 119 19.32 6.20 22.83
C ARG A 119 20.52 7.09 22.53
N TYR A 120 20.43 7.95 21.52
CA TYR A 120 21.56 8.70 20.95
C TYR A 120 21.42 10.22 21.05
N GLY A 121 20.31 10.71 21.62
CA GLY A 121 20.03 12.12 21.80
C GLY A 121 19.46 12.81 20.56
N ARG A 122 18.95 14.03 20.78
CA ARG A 122 18.16 14.79 19.81
C ARG A 122 18.91 15.19 18.53
N HIS A 123 20.22 15.44 18.63
CA HIS A 123 21.03 15.76 17.46
C HIS A 123 21.13 14.59 16.47
N THR A 124 21.37 13.39 16.98
CA THR A 124 21.44 12.17 16.17
C THR A 124 20.07 11.86 15.54
N ALA A 125 19.00 11.98 16.33
CA ALA A 125 17.63 11.81 15.83
C ALA A 125 17.29 12.79 14.69
N ALA A 126 17.66 14.06 14.82
CA ALA A 126 17.43 15.06 13.77
C ALA A 126 18.15 14.69 12.45
N VAL A 127 19.38 14.17 12.52
CA VAL A 127 20.11 13.69 11.34
C VAL A 127 19.43 12.47 10.72
N LEU A 128 18.98 11.51 11.55
CA LEU A 128 18.31 10.29 11.09
C LEU A 128 16.89 10.54 10.56
N MET A 129 16.26 11.65 10.91
CA MET A 129 14.97 12.06 10.34
C MET A 129 15.09 12.48 8.87
N ILE A 130 16.22 13.04 8.44
CA ILE A 130 16.43 13.48 7.05
C ILE A 130 16.20 12.35 6.04
N PRO A 131 16.91 11.19 6.12
CA PRO A 131 16.69 10.10 5.18
C PRO A 131 15.27 9.51 5.30
N ALA A 132 14.69 9.47 6.51
CA ALA A 132 13.32 8.97 6.70
C ALA A 132 12.29 9.82 5.96
N VAL A 133 12.38 11.16 6.05
CA VAL A 133 11.49 12.09 5.35
C VAL A 133 11.71 12.04 3.84
N LEU A 134 12.95 11.97 3.38
CA LEU A 134 13.26 11.85 1.95
C LEU A 134 12.70 10.55 1.36
N ALA A 135 12.80 9.43 2.08
CA ALA A 135 12.24 8.16 1.64
C ALA A 135 10.72 8.23 1.47
N GLU A 136 10.00 8.79 2.45
CA GLU A 136 8.54 8.99 2.38
C GLU A 136 8.15 9.95 1.24
N MET A 137 8.94 10.99 1.00
CA MET A 137 8.72 11.95 -0.08
C MET A 137 8.89 11.32 -1.47
N PHE A 138 9.98 10.56 -1.69
CA PHE A 138 10.21 9.87 -2.96
C PHE A 138 9.19 8.76 -3.21
N TRP A 139 8.80 8.04 -2.16
CA TRP A 139 7.76 7.04 -2.27
C TRP A 139 6.41 7.64 -2.66
N SER A 140 6.01 8.75 -2.00
CA SER A 140 4.78 9.47 -2.34
C SER A 140 4.78 9.97 -3.78
N ALA A 141 5.92 10.48 -4.26
CA ALA A 141 6.07 10.89 -5.66
C ALA A 141 5.91 9.71 -6.63
N ALA A 142 6.51 8.56 -6.33
CA ALA A 142 6.40 7.35 -7.14
C ALA A 142 4.94 6.86 -7.25
N ILE A 143 4.20 6.84 -6.12
CA ILE A 143 2.78 6.46 -6.13
C ILE A 143 1.93 7.43 -6.95
N LEU A 144 2.15 8.73 -6.81
CA LEU A 144 1.41 9.74 -7.57
C LEU A 144 1.64 9.58 -9.08
N VAL A 145 2.87 9.30 -9.50
CA VAL A 145 3.18 9.00 -10.90
C VAL A 145 2.51 7.72 -11.36
N ALA A 146 2.57 6.63 -10.58
CA ALA A 146 1.91 5.36 -10.94
C ALA A 146 0.39 5.53 -11.12
N LEU A 147 -0.24 6.29 -10.22
CA LEU A 147 -1.65 6.63 -10.29
C LEU A 147 -1.96 7.52 -11.51
N GLY A 148 -1.12 8.53 -11.78
CA GLY A 148 -1.24 9.38 -12.95
C GLY A 148 -1.11 8.62 -14.27
N SER A 149 -0.16 7.68 -14.36
CA SER A 149 0.03 6.81 -15.51
C SER A 149 -1.19 5.93 -15.75
N THR A 150 -1.77 5.38 -14.68
CA THR A 150 -2.99 4.55 -14.78
C THR A 150 -4.14 5.35 -15.39
N PHE A 151 -4.38 6.60 -14.97
CA PHE A 151 -5.41 7.44 -15.58
C PHE A 151 -5.06 7.91 -16.99
N GLY A 152 -3.79 8.17 -17.28
CA GLY A 152 -3.34 8.45 -18.63
C GLY A 152 -3.71 7.34 -19.59
N THR A 153 -3.47 6.08 -19.19
CA THR A 153 -3.77 4.90 -20.00
C THR A 153 -5.27 4.60 -20.09
N VAL A 154 -6.01 4.67 -18.98
CA VAL A 154 -7.42 4.24 -18.92
C VAL A 154 -8.40 5.33 -19.39
N ILE A 155 -8.12 6.59 -19.04
CA ILE A 155 -9.04 7.71 -19.22
C ILE A 155 -8.61 8.62 -20.38
N GLY A 156 -7.32 8.59 -20.75
CA GLY A 156 -6.73 9.49 -21.74
C GLY A 156 -6.44 10.89 -21.21
N LEU A 157 -6.38 11.05 -19.87
CA LEU A 157 -6.12 12.34 -19.22
C LEU A 157 -4.62 12.65 -19.22
N ASP A 158 -4.25 13.93 -19.31
CA ASP A 158 -2.84 14.34 -19.24
C ASP A 158 -2.21 13.90 -17.91
N LEU A 159 -1.03 13.28 -17.98
CA LEU A 159 -0.33 12.73 -16.81
C LEU A 159 -0.13 13.78 -15.71
N ARG A 160 0.25 15.02 -16.09
CA ARG A 160 0.51 16.08 -15.10
C ARG A 160 -0.79 16.52 -14.44
N ALA A 161 -1.85 16.68 -15.21
CA ALA A 161 -3.18 17.01 -14.66
C ALA A 161 -3.68 15.93 -13.70
N SER A 162 -3.54 14.64 -14.06
CA SER A 162 -3.89 13.51 -13.21
C SER A 162 -3.15 13.56 -11.86
N ILE A 163 -1.82 13.76 -11.89
CA ILE A 163 -0.99 13.84 -10.69
C ILE A 163 -1.43 15.00 -9.78
N VAL A 164 -1.61 16.20 -10.35
CA VAL A 164 -1.95 17.41 -9.59
C VAL A 164 -3.32 17.28 -8.92
N ILE A 165 -4.33 16.80 -9.64
CA ILE A 165 -5.69 16.62 -9.09
C ILE A 165 -5.67 15.60 -7.95
N SER A 166 -5.00 14.46 -8.16
CA SER A 166 -4.89 13.40 -7.16
C SER A 166 -4.19 13.87 -5.90
N ALA A 167 -3.07 14.58 -6.05
CA ALA A 167 -2.33 15.17 -4.93
C ALA A 167 -3.18 16.21 -4.18
N ALA A 168 -3.90 17.09 -4.89
CA ALA A 168 -4.74 18.10 -4.26
C ALA A 168 -5.85 17.47 -3.40
N VAL A 169 -6.52 16.44 -3.92
CA VAL A 169 -7.55 15.69 -3.16
C VAL A 169 -6.91 15.02 -1.94
N ALA A 170 -5.82 14.28 -2.13
CA ALA A 170 -5.11 13.58 -1.05
C ALA A 170 -4.65 14.51 0.08
N ILE A 171 -4.02 15.63 -0.27
CA ILE A 171 -3.54 16.63 0.68
C ILE A 171 -4.73 17.24 1.43
N SER A 172 -5.82 17.56 0.74
CA SER A 172 -6.96 18.25 1.36
C SER A 172 -7.58 17.44 2.52
N TYR A 173 -7.90 16.16 2.35
CA TYR A 173 -8.50 15.38 3.44
C TYR A 173 -7.47 14.98 4.50
N THR A 174 -6.19 14.86 4.14
CA THR A 174 -5.13 14.46 5.08
C THR A 174 -4.78 15.58 6.04
N VAL A 175 -4.66 16.83 5.55
CA VAL A 175 -4.32 18.00 6.38
C VAL A 175 -5.40 18.28 7.43
N PHE A 176 -6.68 18.16 7.06
CA PHE A 176 -7.78 18.46 7.99
C PHE A 176 -8.21 17.27 8.86
N GLY A 177 -7.85 16.05 8.49
CA GLY A 177 -8.41 14.85 9.10
C GLY A 177 -7.43 13.96 9.86
N GLY A 178 -6.12 14.18 9.70
CA GLY A 178 -5.10 13.37 10.35
C GLY A 178 -5.21 11.88 10.04
N LEU A 179 -4.58 11.05 10.87
CA LEU A 179 -4.52 9.60 10.65
C LEU A 179 -5.91 8.94 10.67
N ARG A 180 -6.89 9.46 11.44
CA ARG A 180 -8.25 8.90 11.42
C ARG A 180 -8.90 9.04 10.05
N ALA A 181 -8.84 10.22 9.44
CA ALA A 181 -9.40 10.40 8.12
C ALA A 181 -8.74 9.47 7.11
N VAL A 182 -7.40 9.41 7.11
CA VAL A 182 -6.63 8.50 6.25
C VAL A 182 -7.06 7.05 6.45
N ALA A 183 -7.15 6.58 7.69
CA ALA A 183 -7.49 5.19 7.97
C ALA A 183 -8.89 4.80 7.47
N TYR A 184 -9.89 5.68 7.62
CA TYR A 184 -11.24 5.41 7.11
C TYR A 184 -11.35 5.55 5.58
N THR A 185 -10.59 6.45 4.96
CA THR A 185 -10.52 6.51 3.50
C THR A 185 -9.87 5.27 2.91
N ASP A 186 -8.79 4.78 3.54
CA ASP A 186 -8.09 3.57 3.13
C ASP A 186 -9.00 2.33 3.18
N VAL A 187 -9.84 2.22 4.22
CA VAL A 187 -10.83 1.13 4.33
C VAL A 187 -11.73 1.08 3.10
N ILE A 188 -12.28 2.21 2.69
CA ILE A 188 -13.18 2.27 1.54
C ILE A 188 -12.43 1.99 0.25
N GLN A 189 -11.24 2.57 0.09
CA GLN A 189 -10.38 2.32 -1.08
C GLN A 189 -10.01 0.84 -1.19
N MET A 190 -9.71 0.18 -0.08
CA MET A 190 -9.43 -1.26 -0.04
C MET A 190 -10.65 -2.09 -0.47
N PHE A 191 -11.85 -1.76 0.00
CA PHE A 191 -13.07 -2.44 -0.45
C PHE A 191 -13.34 -2.22 -1.94
N LEU A 192 -13.16 -1.00 -2.43
CA LEU A 192 -13.31 -0.69 -3.85
C LEU A 192 -12.29 -1.44 -4.71
N LEU A 193 -11.05 -1.55 -4.24
CA LEU A 193 -9.99 -2.33 -4.89
C LEU A 193 -10.35 -3.82 -4.93
N LEU A 194 -10.82 -4.40 -3.82
CA LEU A 194 -11.26 -5.80 -3.77
C LEU A 194 -12.42 -6.08 -4.73
N ILE A 195 -13.42 -5.19 -4.77
CA ILE A 195 -14.57 -5.32 -5.69
C ILE A 195 -14.09 -5.19 -7.13
N GLY A 196 -13.24 -4.20 -7.42
CA GLY A 196 -12.67 -3.99 -8.75
C GLY A 196 -11.91 -5.22 -9.23
N LEU A 197 -11.01 -5.77 -8.41
CA LEU A 197 -10.26 -6.99 -8.72
C LEU A 197 -11.20 -8.21 -8.86
N GLY A 198 -12.21 -8.33 -8.00
CA GLY A 198 -13.19 -9.42 -8.06
C GLY A 198 -14.03 -9.41 -9.33
N ILE A 199 -14.26 -8.24 -9.92
CA ILE A 199 -14.91 -8.09 -11.22
C ILE A 199 -13.89 -8.35 -12.35
N THR A 200 -12.72 -7.73 -12.31
CA THR A 200 -11.73 -7.79 -13.39
C THR A 200 -11.18 -9.19 -13.63
N ILE A 201 -10.92 -9.98 -12.58
CA ILE A 201 -10.31 -11.31 -12.71
C ILE A 201 -11.15 -12.26 -13.60
N PRO A 202 -12.45 -12.48 -13.34
CA PRO A 202 -13.27 -13.33 -14.20
C PRO A 202 -13.24 -12.92 -15.69
N PHE A 203 -13.31 -11.62 -15.99
CA PHE A 203 -13.24 -11.13 -17.37
C PHE A 203 -11.86 -11.37 -18.00
N ALA A 204 -10.78 -11.11 -17.25
CA ALA A 204 -9.42 -11.36 -17.73
C ALA A 204 -9.18 -12.86 -17.98
N VAL A 205 -9.69 -13.72 -17.10
CA VAL A 205 -9.58 -15.18 -17.22
C VAL A 205 -10.33 -15.70 -18.45
N ASP A 206 -11.56 -15.23 -18.66
CA ASP A 206 -12.37 -15.60 -19.82
C ASP A 206 -11.70 -15.16 -21.13
N ALA A 207 -11.21 -13.91 -21.18
CA ALA A 207 -10.51 -13.37 -22.33
C ALA A 207 -9.16 -14.06 -22.61
N ALA A 208 -8.52 -14.63 -21.59
CA ALA A 208 -7.30 -15.43 -21.69
C ALA A 208 -7.55 -16.88 -22.15
N GLY A 209 -8.79 -17.26 -22.49
CA GLY A 209 -9.16 -18.61 -22.93
C GLY A 209 -9.54 -19.57 -21.79
N GLY A 210 -9.77 -19.05 -20.58
CA GLY A 210 -10.25 -19.80 -19.43
C GLY A 210 -9.15 -20.21 -18.43
N TRP A 211 -9.57 -20.68 -17.26
CA TRP A 211 -8.68 -21.00 -16.13
C TRP A 211 -7.67 -22.11 -16.47
N GLN A 212 -8.05 -23.07 -17.30
CA GLN A 212 -7.18 -24.19 -17.67
C GLN A 212 -5.91 -23.70 -18.38
N VAL A 213 -6.03 -22.72 -19.29
CA VAL A 213 -4.90 -22.15 -20.02
C VAL A 213 -3.94 -21.42 -19.07
N ILE A 214 -4.50 -20.67 -18.11
CA ILE A 214 -3.72 -19.94 -17.11
C ILE A 214 -2.98 -20.90 -16.19
N GLN A 215 -3.62 -22.00 -15.79
CA GLN A 215 -3.04 -22.98 -14.88
C GLN A 215 -1.77 -23.63 -15.48
N GLU A 216 -1.71 -23.79 -16.79
CA GLU A 216 -0.52 -24.31 -17.49
C GLU A 216 0.68 -23.36 -17.41
N GLN A 217 0.45 -22.06 -17.20
CA GLN A 217 1.50 -21.06 -16.99
C GLN A 217 2.01 -20.98 -15.54
N ILE A 218 1.38 -21.69 -14.61
CA ILE A 218 1.83 -21.73 -13.21
C ILE A 218 3.02 -22.67 -13.11
N THR A 219 4.16 -22.22 -13.62
CA THR A 219 5.44 -22.89 -13.50
C THR A 219 6.38 -22.05 -12.65
N VAL A 220 7.04 -22.69 -11.69
CA VAL A 220 8.12 -22.06 -10.92
C VAL A 220 9.42 -22.50 -11.55
N GLU A 221 9.87 -21.75 -12.55
CA GLU A 221 11.21 -21.95 -13.08
C GLU A 221 12.25 -21.50 -12.05
N GLY A 222 13.34 -22.26 -11.94
CA GLY A 222 14.48 -21.85 -11.13
C GLY A 222 15.20 -20.67 -11.79
N PHE A 223 16.08 -20.01 -11.03
CA PHE A 223 16.90 -18.94 -11.58
C PHE A 223 17.79 -19.46 -12.73
N GLY A 224 17.79 -18.76 -13.86
CA GLY A 224 18.60 -19.10 -15.03
C GLY A 224 20.09 -18.85 -14.81
N SER A 225 20.46 -18.07 -13.79
CA SER A 225 21.85 -17.86 -13.40
C SER A 225 22.02 -17.61 -11.90
N ARG A 226 23.26 -17.76 -11.41
CA ARG A 226 23.63 -17.35 -10.04
C ARG A 226 23.40 -15.85 -9.82
N GLY A 227 23.67 -15.02 -10.82
CA GLY A 227 23.50 -13.56 -10.72
C GLY A 227 22.03 -13.19 -10.49
N GLU A 228 21.13 -13.85 -11.21
CA GLU A 228 19.70 -13.71 -11.06
C GLU A 228 19.23 -14.14 -9.65
N ALA A 229 19.68 -15.31 -9.17
CA ALA A 229 19.38 -15.78 -7.82
C ALA A 229 19.83 -14.81 -6.72
N VAL A 230 21.02 -14.22 -6.88
CA VAL A 230 21.55 -13.21 -5.95
C VAL A 230 20.71 -11.94 -6.01
N SER A 231 20.34 -11.47 -7.20
CA SER A 231 19.49 -10.28 -7.35
C SER A 231 18.12 -10.47 -6.74
N TYR A 232 17.48 -11.63 -6.96
CA TYR A 232 16.22 -11.97 -6.31
C TYR A 232 16.37 -11.97 -4.78
N GLY A 233 17.44 -12.58 -4.26
CA GLY A 233 17.73 -12.57 -2.82
C GLY A 233 17.89 -11.16 -2.26
N ASP A 234 18.65 -10.30 -2.93
CA ASP A 234 18.91 -8.92 -2.51
C ASP A 234 17.62 -8.08 -2.48
N TRP A 235 16.84 -8.11 -3.56
CA TRP A 235 15.54 -7.43 -3.61
C TRP A 235 14.56 -7.95 -2.54
N THR A 236 14.55 -9.26 -2.31
CA THR A 236 13.72 -9.86 -1.25
C THR A 236 14.13 -9.34 0.13
N LEU A 237 15.44 -9.27 0.41
CA LEU A 237 15.95 -8.73 1.67
C LEU A 237 15.63 -7.24 1.83
N ILE A 238 15.71 -6.45 0.75
CA ILE A 238 15.29 -5.05 0.74
C ILE A 238 13.80 -4.93 1.08
N LEU A 239 12.93 -5.75 0.51
CA LEU A 239 11.50 -5.73 0.82
C LEU A 239 11.21 -6.13 2.28
N ILE A 240 11.91 -7.14 2.79
CA ILE A 240 11.72 -7.61 4.17
C ILE A 240 12.25 -6.59 5.18
N LEU A 241 13.52 -6.20 5.06
CA LEU A 241 14.21 -5.38 6.06
C LEU A 241 13.95 -3.89 5.85
N GLY A 242 13.82 -3.43 4.60
CA GLY A 242 13.57 -2.03 4.25
C GLY A 242 12.16 -1.57 4.59
N GLY A 243 11.18 -2.47 4.64
CA GLY A 243 9.82 -2.13 5.01
C GLY A 243 9.57 -1.91 6.52
N ILE A 244 10.48 -2.39 7.37
CA ILE A 244 10.36 -2.26 8.84
C ILE A 244 10.60 -0.82 9.31
N PRO A 245 11.71 -0.14 8.95
CA PRO A 245 12.02 1.20 9.42
C PRO A 245 11.25 2.28 8.64
N TRP A 246 9.93 2.14 8.53
CA TRP A 246 9.07 3.08 7.85
C TRP A 246 8.14 3.78 8.82
N ASN A 247 8.05 5.11 8.69
CA ASN A 247 7.29 5.89 9.65
C ASN A 247 5.78 5.63 9.48
N VAL A 248 5.33 5.50 8.24
CA VAL A 248 3.95 5.12 7.92
C VAL A 248 3.56 3.77 8.56
N TYR A 249 4.46 2.77 8.59
CA TYR A 249 4.27 1.49 9.27
C TYR A 249 4.05 1.69 10.78
N PHE A 250 4.97 2.38 11.44
CA PHE A 250 4.90 2.58 12.88
C PHE A 250 3.75 3.49 13.31
N GLN A 251 3.32 4.44 12.48
CA GLN A 251 2.13 5.25 12.78
C GLN A 251 0.89 4.36 13.00
N ARG A 252 0.65 3.34 12.16
CA ARG A 252 -0.52 2.45 12.32
C ARG A 252 -0.37 1.56 13.56
N VAL A 253 0.83 1.03 13.78
CA VAL A 253 1.16 0.20 14.95
C VAL A 253 0.97 0.97 16.25
N LEU A 254 1.45 2.21 16.32
CA LEU A 254 1.38 3.08 17.50
C LEU A 254 -0.02 3.65 17.74
N SER A 255 -0.91 3.58 16.75
CA SER A 255 -2.31 3.96 16.86
C SER A 255 -3.20 2.89 17.49
N CYS A 256 -2.65 1.70 17.76
CA CYS A 256 -3.32 0.66 18.51
C CYS A 256 -3.40 1.01 20.01
N ARG A 257 -4.44 0.50 20.68
CA ARG A 257 -4.66 0.72 22.11
C ARG A 257 -3.58 0.11 22.99
N ASP A 258 -3.11 -1.08 22.65
CA ASP A 258 -2.17 -1.87 23.47
C ASP A 258 -1.14 -2.63 22.62
N GLU A 259 -0.11 -3.17 23.29
CA GLU A 259 0.99 -3.92 22.66
C GLU A 259 0.50 -5.16 21.89
N ALA A 260 -0.53 -5.86 22.41
CA ALA A 260 -1.03 -7.08 21.80
C ALA A 260 -1.79 -6.77 20.51
N ALA A 261 -2.60 -5.72 20.49
CA ALA A 261 -3.28 -5.19 19.33
C ALA A 261 -2.28 -4.70 18.28
N ALA A 262 -1.22 -4.01 18.69
CA ALA A 262 -0.14 -3.55 17.81
C ALA A 262 0.57 -4.72 17.08
N ALA A 263 0.94 -5.77 17.81
CA ALA A 263 1.55 -6.96 17.22
C ALA A 263 0.58 -7.75 16.33
N LYS A 264 -0.65 -7.97 16.82
CA LYS A 264 -1.69 -8.68 16.06
C LYS A 264 -2.02 -7.96 14.76
N LEU A 265 -2.15 -6.63 14.81
CA LEU A 265 -2.36 -5.79 13.64
C LEU A 265 -1.31 -6.08 12.57
N SER A 266 -0.03 -5.98 12.94
CA SER A 266 1.06 -6.10 11.99
C SER A 266 1.15 -7.50 11.37
N ILE A 267 1.05 -8.56 12.19
CA ILE A 267 1.10 -9.95 11.70
C ILE A 267 -0.12 -10.27 10.81
N SER A 268 -1.32 -9.85 11.21
CA SER A 268 -2.53 -10.04 10.40
C SER A 268 -2.47 -9.25 9.09
N ALA A 269 -1.91 -8.04 9.10
CA ALA A 269 -1.69 -7.26 7.89
C ALA A 269 -0.70 -7.92 6.95
N GLY A 270 0.36 -8.56 7.49
CA GLY A 270 1.29 -9.37 6.70
C GLY A 270 0.60 -10.50 5.94
N PHE A 271 -0.26 -11.27 6.62
CA PHE A 271 -1.04 -12.31 5.97
C PHE A 271 -1.98 -11.75 4.90
N LEU A 272 -2.68 -10.64 5.19
CA LEU A 272 -3.59 -10.02 4.24
C LEU A 272 -2.83 -9.46 3.02
N CYS A 273 -1.65 -8.88 3.21
CA CYS A 273 -0.77 -8.45 2.12
C CYS A 273 -0.39 -9.63 1.22
N ALA A 274 0.02 -10.78 1.78
CA ALA A 274 0.31 -11.97 0.97
C ALA A 274 -0.92 -12.42 0.15
N LEU A 275 -2.11 -12.39 0.75
CA LEU A 275 -3.36 -12.72 0.05
C LEU A 275 -3.65 -11.76 -1.10
N MET A 276 -3.35 -10.47 -0.92
CA MET A 276 -3.57 -9.43 -1.93
C MET A 276 -2.60 -9.51 -3.13
N ALA A 277 -1.54 -10.34 -3.08
CA ALA A 277 -0.74 -10.64 -4.27
C ALA A 277 -1.46 -11.59 -5.25
N ILE A 278 -2.41 -12.40 -4.78
CA ILE A 278 -3.04 -13.42 -5.63
C ILE A 278 -3.78 -12.77 -6.82
N PRO A 279 -4.62 -11.73 -6.62
CA PRO A 279 -5.26 -11.03 -7.73
C PRO A 279 -4.31 -10.55 -8.85
N PRO A 280 -3.28 -9.73 -8.59
CA PRO A 280 -2.37 -9.27 -9.64
C PRO A 280 -1.51 -10.39 -10.24
N LEU A 281 -1.18 -11.45 -9.48
CA LEU A 281 -0.51 -12.64 -10.05
C LEU A 281 -1.37 -13.26 -11.15
N ILE A 282 -2.66 -13.47 -10.89
CA ILE A 282 -3.59 -14.02 -11.89
C ILE A 282 -3.67 -13.08 -13.10
N LEU A 283 -3.76 -11.77 -12.90
CA LEU A 283 -3.81 -10.81 -14.00
C LEU A 283 -2.53 -10.83 -14.86
N GLY A 284 -1.36 -10.96 -14.24
CA GLY A 284 -0.09 -11.10 -14.97
C GLY A 284 -0.02 -12.39 -15.78
N LEU A 285 -0.51 -13.51 -15.24
CA LEU A 285 -0.61 -14.77 -15.97
C LEU A 285 -1.60 -14.69 -17.15
N CYS A 286 -2.75 -14.03 -16.95
CA CYS A 286 -3.71 -13.76 -18.04
C CYS A 286 -3.03 -12.97 -19.16
N GLY A 287 -2.28 -11.91 -18.79
CA GLY A 287 -1.56 -11.10 -19.77
C GLY A 287 -0.50 -11.88 -20.54
N ALA A 288 0.11 -12.90 -19.93
CA ALA A 288 1.18 -13.68 -20.55
C ALA A 288 0.69 -14.62 -21.66
N VAL A 289 -0.59 -15.03 -21.61
CA VAL A 289 -1.21 -15.93 -22.61
C VAL A 289 -2.09 -15.21 -23.61
N MET A 290 -2.46 -13.95 -23.31
CA MET A 290 -3.36 -13.18 -24.15
C MET A 290 -2.69 -12.83 -25.48
N ASP A 291 -3.40 -13.06 -26.59
CA ASP A 291 -2.96 -12.64 -27.91
C ASP A 291 -3.27 -11.15 -28.11
N TRP A 292 -2.30 -10.31 -27.76
CA TRP A 292 -2.41 -8.86 -27.85
C TRP A 292 -2.55 -8.33 -29.28
N GLU A 293 -2.31 -9.15 -30.31
CA GLU A 293 -2.50 -8.74 -31.72
C GLU A 293 -3.97 -8.84 -32.17
N GLN A 294 -4.83 -9.53 -31.40
CA GLN A 294 -6.26 -9.74 -31.73
C GLN A 294 -7.22 -8.77 -31.03
N LEU A 295 -6.71 -7.83 -30.22
CA LEU A 295 -7.47 -6.83 -29.44
C LEU A 295 -7.32 -5.41 -30.02
#